data_AF-A0A7S3IB09-F1
#
_entry.id   AF-A0A7S3IB09-F1
#
_cell.length_a   1.000
_cell.length_b   1.000
_cell.length_c   1.000
_cell.angle_alpha   90.00
_cell.angle_beta   90.00
_cell.angle_gamma   90.00
#
_symmetry.space_group_name_H-M   'P 1'
#
loop_
_entity.id
_entity.type
_entity.pdbx_description
1 polymer ?
#
loop_
_entity_poly.entity_id
_entity_poly.type
_entity_poly.pdbx_seq_one_letter_code
_entity_poly.pdbx_strand_id
1 'polypeptide(L)'
;MRRAFALFDQSFLDKCDKKPNEFKACLFATCMFHSLIIGRKKFGTQGWARIYNFNDGDLKICADVLMNYLQNYDVIPWPDLRYLFGDIMYGGHITDAWDRRTNSQ
;
A
#
# COMPACT_ATOMS: atom_id res chain seq x y z
N MET A 1 -7.70 2.51 8.82
CA MET A 1 -6.71 1.56 9.36
C MET A 1 -7.36 0.25 9.76
N ARG A 2 -8.13 0.18 10.87
CA ARG A 2 -8.68 -1.09 11.40
C ARG A 2 -9.35 -1.98 10.34
N ARG A 3 -10.20 -1.40 9.47
CA ARG A 3 -10.84 -2.10 8.35
C ARG A 3 -9.84 -2.73 7.38
N ALA A 4 -8.81 -1.97 6.99
CA ALA A 4 -7.80 -2.41 6.03
C ALA A 4 -6.94 -3.55 6.61
N PHE A 5 -6.53 -3.41 7.87
CA PHE A 5 -5.74 -4.45 8.54
C PHE A 5 -6.55 -5.72 8.80
N ALA A 6 -7.85 -5.61 9.09
CA ALA A 6 -8.74 -6.75 9.29
C ALA A 6 -8.97 -7.62 8.04
N LEU A 7 -8.49 -7.19 6.87
CA LEU A 7 -8.50 -8.01 5.65
C LEU A 7 -7.47 -9.16 5.70
N PHE A 8 -6.52 -9.08 6.64
CA PHE A 8 -5.44 -10.04 6.81
C PHE A 8 -5.66 -10.79 8.12
N ASP A 9 -5.76 -12.12 8.02
CA ASP A 9 -5.92 -13.00 9.16
C ASP A 9 -4.56 -13.37 9.76
N GLN A 10 -4.59 -14.01 10.93
CA GLN A 10 -3.36 -14.42 11.62
C GLN A 10 -2.51 -15.37 10.76
N SER A 11 -3.14 -16.24 9.96
CA SER A 11 -2.43 -17.17 9.07
C SER A 11 -1.61 -16.42 8.01
N PHE A 12 -2.13 -15.34 7.45
CA PHE A 12 -1.39 -14.50 6.51
C PHE A 12 -0.22 -13.76 7.20
N LEU A 13 -0.43 -13.27 8.43
CA LEU A 13 0.61 -12.56 9.19
C LEU A 13 1.81 -13.43 9.54
N ASP A 14 1.59 -14.74 9.69
CA ASP A 14 2.63 -15.70 10.08
C ASP A 14 3.25 -16.42 8.87
N LYS A 15 2.85 -16.07 7.64
CA LYS A 15 3.38 -16.66 6.40
C LYS A 15 4.81 -16.19 6.06
N CYS A 16 5.32 -15.14 6.70
CA CYS A 16 6.69 -14.65 6.50
C CYS A 16 7.66 -15.25 7.51
N ASP A 17 8.42 -16.29 7.11
CA ASP A 17 9.38 -16.94 8.02
C ASP A 17 10.69 -16.16 8.17
N LYS A 18 11.18 -15.53 7.08
CA LYS A 18 12.52 -14.95 7.03
C LYS A 18 12.64 -13.64 7.82
N LYS A 19 11.61 -12.79 7.76
CA LYS A 19 11.58 -11.42 8.33
C LYS A 19 10.19 -11.06 8.89
N PRO A 20 9.69 -11.80 9.89
CA PRO A 20 8.31 -11.66 10.37
C PRO A 20 8.00 -10.28 10.96
N ASN A 21 8.96 -9.68 11.67
CA ASN A 21 8.75 -8.38 12.31
C ASN A 21 8.69 -7.25 11.27
N GLU A 22 9.60 -7.28 10.31
CA GLU A 22 9.68 -6.34 9.21
C GLU A 22 8.44 -6.47 8.32
N PHE A 23 8.00 -7.69 8.04
CA PHE A 23 6.77 -7.93 7.28
C PHE A 23 5.55 -7.33 7.99
N LYS A 24 5.35 -7.62 9.28
CA LYS A 24 4.23 -7.08 10.06
C LYS A 24 4.26 -5.54 10.12
N ALA A 25 5.44 -4.95 10.31
CA ALA A 25 5.62 -3.50 10.31
C ALA A 25 5.33 -2.87 8.93
N CYS A 26 5.86 -3.45 7.86
CA CYS A 26 5.64 -2.98 6.49
C CYS A 26 4.17 -3.13 6.08
N LEU A 27 3.54 -4.27 6.40
CA LEU A 27 2.12 -4.50 6.11
C LEU A 27 1.23 -3.48 6.81
N PHE A 28 1.54 -3.16 8.08
CA PHE A 28 0.84 -2.11 8.80
C PHE A 28 1.01 -0.74 8.13
N ALA A 29 2.23 -0.40 7.68
CA ALA A 29 2.49 0.82 6.94
C ALA A 29 1.71 0.87 5.61
N THR A 30 1.65 -0.23 4.87
CA THR A 30 0.84 -0.35 3.64
C THR A 30 -0.65 -0.20 3.92
N CYS A 31 -1.17 -0.78 5.01
CA CYS A 31 -2.56 -0.61 5.44
C CYS A 31 -2.88 0.85 5.83
N MET A 32 -1.94 1.52 6.48
CA MET A 32 -2.02 2.94 6.80
C MET A 32 -2.06 3.78 5.53
N PHE A 33 -1.14 3.55 4.60
CA PHE A 33 -1.10 4.23 3.31
C PHE A 33 -2.41 4.07 2.52
N HIS A 34 -2.89 2.84 2.36
CA HIS A 34 -4.18 2.55 1.73
C HIS A 34 -5.35 3.29 2.42
N SER A 35 -5.35 3.29 3.75
CA SER A 35 -6.37 3.99 4.54
C SER A 35 -6.34 5.50 4.33
N LEU A 36 -5.15 6.11 4.18
CA LEU A 36 -4.98 7.53 3.90
C LEU A 36 -5.51 7.87 2.51
N ILE A 37 -5.16 7.08 1.49
CA ILE A 37 -5.64 7.26 0.12
C ILE A 37 -7.17 7.21 0.03
N ILE A 38 -7.79 6.21 0.67
CA ILE A 38 -9.25 6.13 0.74
C ILE A 38 -9.81 7.29 1.55
N GLY A 39 -9.16 7.65 2.66
CA GLY A 39 -9.57 8.76 3.53
C GLY A 39 -9.61 10.10 2.80
N ARG A 40 -8.67 10.36 1.89
CA ARG A 40 -8.63 11.58 1.06
C ARG A 40 -9.90 11.75 0.23
N LYS A 41 -10.53 10.67 -0.24
CA LYS A 41 -11.81 10.75 -0.97
C LYS A 41 -12.91 11.47 -0.19
N LYS A 42 -12.87 11.46 1.15
CA LYS A 42 -13.88 12.11 2.00
C LYS A 42 -13.83 13.64 1.95
N PHE A 43 -12.74 14.22 1.44
CA PHE A 43 -12.55 15.67 1.36
C PHE A 43 -12.89 16.24 -0.04
N GLY A 44 -13.51 15.43 -0.91
CA GLY A 44 -13.87 15.86 -2.26
C GLY A 44 -12.64 16.36 -3.04
N THR A 45 -12.78 17.52 -3.68
CA THR A 45 -11.75 18.14 -4.52
C THR A 45 -10.50 18.59 -3.75
N GLN A 46 -10.59 18.76 -2.42
CA GLN A 46 -9.40 19.03 -1.59
C GLN A 46 -8.55 17.78 -1.37
N GLY A 47 -9.16 16.59 -1.47
CA GLY A 47 -8.45 15.32 -1.31
C GLY A 47 -7.89 14.79 -2.62
N TRP A 48 -8.70 14.81 -3.68
CA TRP A 48 -8.31 14.45 -5.03
C TRP A 48 -9.06 15.33 -6.01
N ALA A 49 -8.39 15.89 -7.02
CA ALA A 49 -9.07 16.65 -8.07
C ALA A 49 -10.09 15.80 -8.83
N ARG A 50 -9.85 14.47 -8.93
CA ARG A 50 -10.75 13.50 -9.56
C ARG A 50 -11.07 12.31 -8.64
N ILE A 51 -12.19 11.63 -8.93
CA ILE A 51 -12.56 10.41 -8.20
C ILE A 51 -11.80 9.22 -8.77
N TYR A 52 -10.87 8.68 -7.98
CA TYR A 52 -10.14 7.45 -8.30
C TYR A 52 -10.70 6.24 -7.56
N ASN A 53 -10.71 5.07 -8.21
CA ASN A 53 -11.34 3.84 -7.69
C ASN A 53 -10.33 2.89 -7.05
N PHE A 54 -9.74 3.29 -5.92
CA PHE A 54 -8.99 2.38 -5.04
C PHE A 54 -9.93 1.41 -4.32
N ASN A 55 -9.55 0.13 -4.30
CA ASN A 55 -10.32 -0.98 -3.73
C ASN A 55 -9.44 -1.90 -2.84
N ASP A 56 -10.08 -2.80 -2.11
CA ASP A 56 -9.39 -3.72 -1.18
C ASP A 56 -8.49 -4.74 -1.90
N GLY A 57 -8.73 -5.00 -3.19
CA GLY A 57 -7.88 -5.81 -4.05
C GLY A 57 -6.50 -5.20 -4.27
N ASP A 58 -6.41 -3.87 -4.46
CA ASP A 58 -5.13 -3.16 -4.57
C ASP A 58 -4.25 -3.41 -3.33
N LEU A 59 -4.87 -3.36 -2.14
CA LEU A 59 -4.18 -3.62 -0.87
C LEU A 59 -3.73 -5.08 -0.74
N LYS A 60 -4.57 -6.05 -1.11
CA LYS A 60 -4.21 -7.48 -1.08
C LYS A 60 -3.04 -7.78 -2.00
N ILE A 61 -3.06 -7.27 -3.23
CA ILE A 61 -1.95 -7.46 -4.18
C ILE A 61 -0.67 -6.81 -3.65
N CYS A 62 -0.74 -5.60 -3.08
CA CYS A 62 0.43 -4.97 -2.47
C CYS A 62 1.00 -5.81 -1.31
N ALA A 63 0.14 -6.45 -0.50
CA ALA A 63 0.57 -7.31 0.59
C ALA A 63 1.25 -8.60 0.10
N ASP A 64 0.73 -9.22 -0.96
CA ASP A 64 1.34 -10.40 -1.59
C ASP A 64 2.70 -10.06 -2.22
N VAL A 65 2.80 -8.91 -2.89
CA VAL A 65 4.07 -8.42 -3.45
C VAL A 65 5.07 -8.10 -2.34
N LEU A 66 4.64 -7.45 -1.26
CA LEU A 66 5.48 -7.19 -0.09
C LEU A 66 6.03 -8.49 0.50
N MET A 67 5.18 -9.51 0.66
CA MET A 67 5.57 -10.83 1.15
C MET A 67 6.66 -11.43 0.27
N ASN A 68 6.45 -11.43 -1.05
CA ASN A 68 7.41 -11.97 -2.01
C ASN A 68 8.76 -11.26 -1.93
N TYR A 69 8.76 -9.92 -1.85
CA TYR A 69 9.99 -9.14 -1.73
C TYR A 69 10.76 -9.46 -0.45
N LEU A 70 10.09 -9.52 0.70
CA LEU A 70 10.77 -9.76 1.98
C LEU A 70 11.31 -11.19 2.14
N GLN A 71 10.67 -12.16 1.47
CA GLN A 71 11.15 -13.55 1.41
C GLN A 71 12.36 -13.69 0.48
N ASN A 72 12.33 -13.06 -0.70
CA ASN A 72 13.33 -13.27 -1.75
C ASN A 72 14.60 -12.42 -1.57
N TYR A 73 14.50 -11.20 -1.04
CA TYR A 73 15.65 -10.31 -0.87
C TYR A 73 16.23 -10.41 0.55
N ASP A 74 17.55 -10.31 0.71
CA ASP A 74 18.20 -10.28 2.03
C ASP A 74 18.05 -8.92 2.71
N VAL A 75 18.21 -7.85 1.92
CA VAL A 75 18.03 -6.46 2.35
C VAL A 75 16.74 -5.91 1.74
N ILE A 76 15.98 -5.13 2.51
CA ILE A 76 14.72 -4.53 2.05
C ILE A 76 15.03 -3.40 1.04
N PRO A 77 14.61 -3.52 -0.24
CA PRO A 77 14.81 -2.45 -1.21
C PRO A 77 13.73 -1.37 -1.04
N TRP A 78 13.93 -0.49 -0.05
CA TRP A 78 12.98 0.58 0.27
C TRP A 78 12.60 1.50 -0.90
N PRO A 79 13.55 1.95 -1.75
CA PRO A 79 13.21 2.78 -2.90
C PRO A 79 12.25 2.06 -3.86
N ASP A 80 12.51 0.78 -4.13
CA ASP A 80 11.71 -0.02 -5.05
C ASP A 80 10.30 -0.25 -4.51
N LEU A 81 10.16 -0.57 -3.21
CA LEU A 81 8.85 -0.74 -2.58
C LEU A 81 8.03 0.57 -2.59
N ARG A 82 8.67 1.72 -2.35
CA ARG A 82 7.99 3.02 -2.42
C ARG A 82 7.55 3.34 -3.84
N TYR A 83 8.43 3.15 -4.82
CA TYR A 83 8.10 3.34 -6.23
C TYR A 83 6.97 2.41 -6.69
N LEU A 84 7.06 1.13 -6.32
CA LEU A 84 6.08 0.13 -6.71
C LEU A 84 4.70 0.42 -6.11
N PHE A 85 4.62 0.73 -4.81
CA PHE A 85 3.31 1.01 -4.19
C PHE A 85 2.79 2.41 -4.53
N GLY A 86 3.66 3.41 -4.48
CA GLY A 86 3.33 4.80 -4.76
C GLY A 86 2.99 5.03 -6.22
N ASP A 87 3.91 4.78 -7.14
CA ASP A 87 3.79 5.21 -8.53
C ASP A 87 3.14 4.18 -9.44
N ILE A 88 3.35 2.88 -9.18
CA ILE A 88 2.81 1.81 -10.02
C ILE A 88 1.42 1.38 -9.51
N MET A 89 1.34 0.82 -8.30
CA MET A 89 0.11 0.20 -7.80
C MET A 89 -1.00 1.22 -7.56
N TYR A 90 -0.76 2.25 -6.74
CA TYR A 90 -1.76 3.30 -6.49
C TYR A 90 -1.66 4.43 -7.52
N GLY A 91 -0.45 4.82 -7.90
CA GLY A 91 -0.20 5.87 -8.89
C GLY A 91 -0.75 5.54 -10.28
N GLY A 92 -0.81 4.25 -10.65
CA GLY A 92 -1.44 3.79 -11.89
C GLY A 92 -2.92 4.15 -12.01
N HIS A 93 -3.64 4.31 -10.90
CA HIS A 93 -5.03 4.79 -10.89
C HIS A 93 -5.14 6.30 -11.07
N ILE A 94 -4.10 7.05 -10.70
CA ILE A 94 -4.10 8.51 -10.69
C ILE A 94 -3.69 9.02 -12.07
N THR A 95 -4.69 9.51 -12.83
CA THR A 95 -4.51 10.03 -14.19
C THR A 95 -4.17 11.51 -14.23
N ASP A 96 -4.42 12.26 -13.16
CA ASP A 96 -4.11 13.70 -13.10
C ASP A 96 -2.68 13.92 -12.59
N ALA A 97 -1.92 14.74 -13.31
CA ALA A 97 -0.51 14.99 -13.00
C ALA A 97 -0.32 15.74 -11.67
N TRP A 98 -1.24 16.62 -11.29
CA TRP A 98 -1.17 17.36 -10.03
C TRP A 98 -1.50 16.45 -8.86
N ASP A 99 -2.53 15.61 -8.97
CA ASP A 99 -2.86 14.61 -7.95
C ASP A 99 -1.70 13.64 -7.75
N ARG A 100 -1.01 13.22 -8.83
CA ARG A 100 0.15 12.32 -8.77
C ARG A 100 1.30 12.88 -7.93
N ARG A 101 1.58 14.19 -8.02
CA ARG A 101 2.60 14.86 -7.19
C ARG A 101 2.29 14.79 -5.69
N THR A 102 1.03 14.67 -5.31
CA THR A 102 0.61 14.58 -3.90
C THR A 102 0.61 13.13 -3.38
N ASN A 103 0.91 12.16 -4.25
CA ASN A 103 0.98 10.73 -3.95
C ASN A 103 2.43 10.22 -3.89
N SER A 104 3.35 10.80 -4.66
CA SER A 104 4.79 10.52 -4.59
C SER A 104 5.35 11.01 -3.25
N GLN A 105 5.78 10.08 -2.40
CA GLN A 105 6.48 10.33 -1.12
C GLN A 105 7.81 9.59 -1.09
#